data_AF-A0A9E3D839-F1
#
_entry.id   AF-A0A9E3D839-F1
#
_cell.length_a   1.000
_cell.length_b   1.000
_cell.length_c   1.000
_cell.angle_alpha   90.00
_cell.angle_beta   90.00
_cell.angle_gamma   90.00
#
_symmetry.space_group_name_H-M   'P 1'
#
loop_
_entity.id
_entity.type
_entity.pdbx_description
1 polymer ?
#
loop_
_entity_poly.entity_id
_entity_poly.type
_entity_poly.pdbx_seq_one_letter_code
_entity_poly.pdbx_strand_id
1 'polypeptide(L)'
;TGILATLRGGRPGPVTLLRADMDALPVSELNEVPYRSEMDGVMHACGHDGHMAILLSAARELYHRKANVAGTLVFCFQPGEEGHSGNKLMIDDGALENPHVDRTFALHLYTGLEAGKIGVRDGAFFSSSDRFDIELVGKGCHGAMPERAVDPIVGAAELVGLLQTIASREVAPAQPVVVTVGSLHAGTTFNVIPDRAALQGTVRAFDDEVRKELPERIERLLSGLCDAMRLKGKLEYQWVYPPTVNDPAMNDIVREITRRVVGAESLVDPHPLVTWSEDMSFMQQQRPGAYFLLGARGPNAQEPHHSARFDIDERALEIGYEMMVALGVHG
;
A
#
# COMPACT_ATOMS: atom_id res chain seq x y z
N THR A 1 15.63 -10.33 5.95
CA THR A 1 14.79 -11.43 6.45
C THR A 1 13.88 -12.02 5.38
N GLY A 2 13.87 -11.50 4.15
CA GLY A 2 13.08 -12.10 3.08
C GLY A 2 13.55 -13.51 2.73
N ILE A 3 12.59 -14.35 2.33
CA ILE A 3 12.80 -15.75 1.99
C ILE A 3 12.24 -15.99 0.59
N LEU A 4 13.09 -16.55 -0.28
CA LEU A 4 12.68 -17.06 -1.58
C LEU A 4 12.87 -18.57 -1.60
N ALA A 5 11.84 -19.30 -2.00
CA ALA A 5 11.93 -20.74 -2.23
C ALA A 5 11.52 -21.07 -3.67
N THR A 6 12.40 -21.75 -4.40
CA THR A 6 12.19 -22.04 -5.82
C THR A 6 11.81 -23.50 -6.02
N LEU A 7 10.69 -23.74 -6.71
CA LEU A 7 10.22 -25.06 -7.12
C LEU A 7 10.22 -25.17 -8.64
N ARG A 8 11.10 -26.01 -9.18
CA ARG A 8 11.08 -26.36 -10.62
C ARG A 8 9.97 -27.38 -10.88
N GLY A 9 9.05 -27.04 -11.76
CA GLY A 9 7.95 -27.89 -12.19
C GLY A 9 8.37 -28.98 -13.18
N GLY A 10 7.44 -29.89 -13.47
CA GLY A 10 7.63 -31.02 -14.39
C GLY A 10 7.24 -30.72 -15.84
N ARG A 11 6.59 -29.58 -16.11
CA ARG A 11 6.17 -29.18 -17.46
C ARG A 11 6.86 -27.87 -17.86
N PRO A 12 7.07 -27.61 -19.17
CA PRO A 12 7.48 -26.29 -19.65
C PRO A 12 6.44 -25.22 -19.28
N GLY A 13 6.88 -23.99 -19.03
CA GLY A 13 6.01 -22.87 -18.65
C GLY A 13 6.78 -21.69 -18.08
N PRO A 14 6.08 -20.63 -17.65
CA PRO A 14 6.69 -19.40 -17.13
C PRO A 14 7.26 -19.58 -15.72
N VAL A 15 8.12 -18.66 -15.32
CA VAL A 15 8.52 -18.46 -13.92
C VAL A 15 7.48 -17.57 -13.25
N THR A 16 6.71 -18.14 -12.32
CA THR A 16 5.65 -17.44 -11.59
C THR A 16 6.07 -17.21 -10.15
N LEU A 17 6.05 -15.96 -9.69
CA LEU A 17 6.26 -15.61 -8.29
C LEU A 17 4.92 -15.50 -7.56
N LEU A 18 4.80 -16.17 -6.42
CA LEU A 18 3.66 -16.07 -5.49
C LEU A 18 4.16 -15.42 -4.20
N ARG A 19 3.59 -14.28 -3.81
CA ARG A 19 4.05 -13.47 -2.67
C ARG A 19 3.08 -13.54 -1.49
N ALA A 20 3.66 -13.59 -0.29
CA ALA A 20 3.03 -13.29 0.99
C ALA A 20 3.97 -12.37 1.79
N ASP A 21 3.45 -11.29 2.34
CA ASP A 21 4.12 -10.50 3.37
C ASP A 21 4.10 -11.23 4.73
N MET A 22 4.92 -10.75 5.68
CA MET A 22 5.22 -11.47 6.92
C MET A 22 5.25 -10.61 8.18
N ASP A 23 5.35 -9.29 8.06
CA ASP A 23 5.52 -8.41 9.21
C ASP A 23 4.22 -8.19 9.99
N ALA A 24 4.39 -7.90 11.28
CA ALA A 24 3.32 -7.52 12.19
C ALA A 24 3.36 -6.01 12.45
N LEU A 25 2.38 -5.51 13.19
CA LEU A 25 2.25 -4.09 13.53
C LEU A 25 2.53 -3.83 15.02
N PRO A 26 2.97 -2.61 15.39
CA PRO A 26 3.14 -2.18 16.78
C PRO A 26 1.78 -1.87 17.44
N VAL A 27 0.90 -2.87 17.49
CA VAL A 27 -0.46 -2.80 18.04
C VAL A 27 -0.55 -3.79 19.20
N SER A 28 -1.07 -3.33 20.34
CA SER A 28 -1.34 -4.21 21.49
C SER A 28 -2.64 -4.96 21.26
N GLU A 29 -2.56 -6.28 21.07
CA GLU A 29 -3.74 -7.10 20.79
C GLU A 29 -4.71 -7.16 21.99
N LEU A 30 -5.98 -6.84 21.74
CA LEU A 30 -7.06 -6.82 22.74
C LEU A 30 -8.06 -7.97 22.56
N ASN A 31 -7.78 -8.90 21.65
CA ASN A 31 -8.58 -10.10 21.44
C ASN A 31 -8.51 -11.03 22.66
N GLU A 32 -9.60 -11.76 22.89
CA GLU A 32 -9.68 -12.81 23.91
C GLU A 32 -9.72 -14.19 23.22
N VAL A 33 -8.67 -14.50 22.45
CA VAL A 33 -8.53 -15.72 21.65
C VAL A 33 -7.34 -16.57 22.14
N PRO A 34 -7.37 -17.90 21.98
CA PRO A 34 -6.31 -18.78 22.48
C PRO A 34 -4.99 -18.65 21.72
N TYR A 35 -4.99 -18.05 20.53
CA TYR A 35 -3.83 -17.84 19.65
C TYR A 35 -3.34 -16.39 19.64
N ARG A 36 -3.74 -15.58 20.63
CA ARG A 36 -3.33 -14.19 20.78
C ARG A 36 -1.80 -14.07 20.79
N SER A 37 -1.28 -12.97 20.26
CA SER A 37 0.13 -12.62 20.36
C SER A 37 0.66 -12.78 21.79
N GLU A 38 1.80 -13.49 21.90
CA GLU A 38 2.59 -13.61 23.13
C GLU A 38 3.60 -12.46 23.28
N MET A 39 3.71 -11.58 22.28
CA MET A 39 4.60 -10.42 22.28
C MET A 39 3.79 -9.15 22.58
N ASP A 40 3.97 -8.61 23.78
CA ASP A 40 3.32 -7.37 24.20
C ASP A 40 3.61 -6.22 23.22
N GLY A 41 2.54 -5.56 22.78
CA GLY A 41 2.62 -4.44 21.85
C GLY A 41 2.80 -4.80 20.38
N VAL A 42 2.76 -6.09 20.02
CA VAL A 42 2.87 -6.57 18.64
C VAL A 42 1.68 -7.45 18.28
N MET A 43 1.08 -7.22 17.11
CA MET A 43 -0.08 -7.96 16.61
C MET A 43 -0.07 -8.06 15.08
N HIS A 44 -0.49 -9.19 14.52
CA HIS A 44 -0.81 -9.31 13.09
C HIS A 44 -2.18 -8.68 12.76
N ALA A 45 -2.28 -7.37 12.95
CA ALA A 45 -3.53 -6.62 12.72
C ALA A 45 -3.83 -6.35 11.23
N CYS A 46 -3.08 -6.96 10.30
CA CYS A 46 -3.27 -6.83 8.84
C CYS A 46 -3.47 -8.20 8.15
N GLY A 47 -3.45 -9.30 8.89
CA GLY A 47 -3.66 -10.67 8.36
C GLY A 47 -2.45 -11.30 7.65
N HIS A 48 -1.24 -10.73 7.81
CA HIS A 48 -0.01 -11.23 7.18
C HIS A 48 0.38 -12.64 7.66
N ASP A 49 0.01 -12.99 8.89
CA ASP A 49 0.05 -14.37 9.38
C ASP A 49 -0.82 -15.33 8.56
N GLY A 50 -2.03 -14.91 8.21
CA GLY A 50 -2.91 -15.62 7.27
C GLY A 50 -2.30 -15.73 5.87
N HIS A 51 -1.68 -14.67 5.35
CA HIS A 51 -1.00 -14.70 4.05
C HIS A 51 0.15 -15.73 4.03
N MET A 52 0.98 -15.72 5.08
CA MET A 52 2.05 -16.70 5.27
C MET A 52 1.50 -18.13 5.34
N ALA A 53 0.47 -18.36 6.16
CA ALA A 53 -0.15 -19.68 6.33
C ALA A 53 -0.71 -20.24 5.01
N ILE A 54 -1.39 -19.39 4.24
CA ILE A 54 -1.92 -19.72 2.91
C ILE A 54 -0.78 -20.13 1.97
N LEU A 55 0.22 -19.26 1.80
CA LEU A 55 1.28 -19.48 0.81
C LEU A 55 2.15 -20.68 1.19
N LEU A 56 2.48 -20.85 2.47
CA LEU A 56 3.24 -22.00 2.95
C LEU A 56 2.49 -23.32 2.72
N SER A 57 1.18 -23.33 2.97
CA SER A 57 0.32 -24.50 2.72
C SER A 57 0.24 -24.82 1.24
N ALA A 58 0.08 -23.80 0.38
CA ALA A 58 0.08 -23.96 -1.07
C ALA A 58 1.43 -24.48 -1.59
N ALA A 59 2.56 -23.94 -1.08
CA ALA A 59 3.90 -24.37 -1.45
C ALA A 59 4.14 -25.85 -1.13
N ARG A 60 3.67 -26.32 0.03
CA ARG A 60 3.74 -27.74 0.42
C ARG A 60 2.96 -28.62 -0.56
N GLU A 61 1.72 -28.24 -0.89
CA GLU A 61 0.91 -29.01 -1.84
C GLU A 61 1.52 -29.03 -3.25
N LEU A 62 1.98 -27.86 -3.73
CA LEU A 62 2.60 -27.72 -5.04
C LEU A 62 3.90 -28.52 -5.15
N TYR A 63 4.66 -28.67 -4.06
CA TYR A 63 5.82 -29.56 -4.03
C TYR A 63 5.43 -31.02 -4.29
N HIS A 64 4.35 -31.51 -3.68
CA HIS A 64 3.84 -32.85 -3.93
C HIS A 64 3.24 -33.00 -5.33
N ARG A 65 2.70 -31.92 -5.90
CA ARG A 65 2.15 -31.85 -7.26
C ARG A 65 3.13 -31.34 -8.31
N LYS A 66 4.43 -31.28 -8.03
CA LYS A 66 5.42 -30.61 -8.89
C LYS A 66 5.47 -31.12 -10.33
N ALA A 67 5.11 -32.38 -10.56
CA ALA A 67 4.99 -32.96 -11.91
C ALA A 67 3.95 -32.22 -12.78
N ASN A 68 2.90 -31.66 -12.17
CA ASN A 68 1.83 -30.91 -12.83
C ASN A 68 2.11 -29.40 -12.92
N VAL A 69 3.14 -28.90 -12.23
CA VAL A 69 3.52 -27.47 -12.31
C VAL A 69 4.17 -27.19 -13.66
N ALA A 70 3.68 -26.14 -14.33
CA ALA A 70 4.28 -25.62 -15.55
C ALA A 70 5.32 -24.54 -15.19
N GLY A 71 6.53 -24.67 -15.72
CA GLY A 71 7.62 -23.74 -15.49
C GLY A 71 8.22 -23.85 -14.09
N THR A 72 8.42 -22.71 -13.43
CA THR A 72 9.05 -22.62 -12.10
C THR A 72 8.21 -21.73 -11.20
N LEU A 73 8.03 -22.14 -9.95
CA LEU A 73 7.40 -21.29 -8.93
C LEU A 73 8.47 -20.70 -8.02
N VAL A 74 8.34 -19.41 -7.73
CA VAL A 74 9.12 -18.70 -6.71
C VAL A 74 8.16 -18.29 -5.60
N PHE A 75 8.26 -18.94 -4.44
CA PHE A 75 7.51 -18.55 -3.26
C PHE A 75 8.27 -17.44 -2.55
N CYS A 76 7.68 -16.26 -2.48
CA CYS A 76 8.27 -15.07 -1.87
C CYS A 76 7.58 -14.77 -0.54
N PHE A 77 8.33 -14.90 0.55
CA PHE A 77 7.90 -14.45 1.86
C PHE A 77 8.64 -13.16 2.20
N GLN A 78 7.90 -12.05 2.14
CA GLN A 78 8.41 -10.70 2.17
C GLN A 78 8.30 -10.09 3.58
N PRO A 79 9.36 -9.50 4.14
CA PRO A 79 9.26 -8.73 5.38
C PRO A 79 8.88 -7.28 5.09
N GLY A 80 8.47 -6.53 6.11
CA GLY A 80 8.49 -5.07 6.10
C GLY A 80 7.60 -4.41 5.05
N GLU A 81 6.42 -4.98 4.77
CA GLU A 81 5.39 -4.33 3.95
C GLU A 81 4.88 -3.06 4.65
N GLU A 82 4.72 -3.09 5.98
CA GLU A 82 4.14 -2.00 6.77
C GLU A 82 5.19 -0.89 7.01
N GLY A 83 5.43 -0.09 5.98
CA GLY A 83 6.23 1.15 6.02
C GLY A 83 7.73 1.01 5.79
N HIS A 84 8.25 -0.18 5.47
CA HIS A 84 9.69 -0.42 5.31
C HIS A 84 10.11 -0.77 3.86
N SER A 85 9.15 -0.83 2.93
CA SER A 85 9.40 -1.16 1.52
C SER A 85 10.20 -2.46 1.33
N GLY A 86 9.93 -3.50 2.12
CA GLY A 86 10.73 -4.71 2.06
C GLY A 86 10.67 -5.42 0.70
N ASN A 87 9.60 -5.23 -0.07
CA ASN A 87 9.51 -5.65 -1.46
C ASN A 87 10.64 -5.05 -2.32
N LYS A 88 10.88 -3.74 -2.19
CA LYS A 88 11.93 -3.03 -2.91
C LYS A 88 13.32 -3.54 -2.55
N LEU A 89 13.56 -3.80 -1.26
CA LEU A 89 14.84 -4.36 -0.79
C LEU A 89 15.07 -5.77 -1.36
N MET A 90 14.04 -6.62 -1.38
CA MET A 90 14.15 -7.95 -1.99
C MET A 90 14.42 -7.89 -3.50
N ILE A 91 13.78 -6.95 -4.20
CA ILE A 91 14.05 -6.70 -5.63
C ILE A 91 15.52 -6.28 -5.84
N ASP A 92 16.04 -5.38 -5.01
CA ASP A 92 17.43 -4.93 -5.09
C ASP A 92 18.43 -6.07 -4.84
N ASP A 93 18.05 -7.04 -3.99
CA ASP A 93 18.77 -8.29 -3.75
C ASP A 93 18.57 -9.35 -4.87
N GLY A 94 17.84 -9.02 -5.94
CA GLY A 94 17.68 -9.86 -7.13
C GLY A 94 16.50 -10.83 -7.09
N ALA A 95 15.47 -10.58 -6.26
CA ALA A 95 14.32 -11.46 -6.12
C ALA A 95 13.55 -11.76 -7.41
N LEU A 96 13.66 -10.89 -8.42
CA LEU A 96 13.00 -11.05 -9.72
C LEU A 96 13.91 -11.61 -10.83
N GLU A 97 15.20 -11.82 -10.55
CA GLU A 97 16.18 -12.18 -11.58
C GLU A 97 16.79 -13.58 -11.40
N ASN A 98 16.67 -14.19 -10.22
CA ASN A 98 17.27 -15.49 -9.92
C ASN A 98 16.26 -16.49 -9.31
N PRO A 99 15.43 -17.16 -10.11
CA PRO A 99 15.35 -17.11 -11.58
C PRO A 99 14.62 -15.85 -12.10
N HIS A 100 14.79 -15.54 -13.39
CA HIS A 100 14.05 -14.45 -14.04
C HIS A 100 12.54 -14.72 -13.95
N VAL A 101 11.84 -13.92 -13.15
CA VAL A 101 10.39 -14.03 -12.93
C VAL A 101 9.67 -13.44 -14.13
N ASP A 102 8.70 -14.15 -14.69
CA ASP A 102 7.91 -13.68 -15.83
C ASP A 102 6.63 -12.95 -15.38
N ARG A 103 6.03 -13.41 -14.27
CA ARG A 103 4.77 -12.88 -13.74
C ARG A 103 4.65 -13.05 -12.23
N THR A 104 3.85 -12.19 -11.60
CA THR A 104 3.69 -12.16 -10.14
C THR A 104 2.22 -12.23 -9.70
N PHE A 105 1.95 -12.92 -8.60
CA PHE A 105 0.64 -12.93 -7.96
C PHE A 105 0.76 -12.80 -6.45
N ALA A 106 -0.16 -12.08 -5.84
CA ALA A 106 -0.32 -12.00 -4.40
C ALA A 106 -1.80 -11.80 -4.05
N LEU A 107 -2.16 -12.12 -2.82
CA LEU A 107 -3.48 -11.82 -2.28
C LEU A 107 -3.36 -11.08 -0.96
N HIS A 108 -4.42 -10.39 -0.60
CA HIS A 108 -4.59 -9.82 0.74
C HIS A 108 -5.94 -10.22 1.32
N LEU A 109 -5.93 -10.71 2.56
CA LEU A 109 -7.13 -10.97 3.34
C LEU A 109 -7.81 -9.64 3.69
N TYR A 110 -9.11 -9.53 3.50
CA TYR A 110 -9.81 -8.26 3.65
C TYR A 110 -11.12 -8.36 4.39
N THR A 111 -11.18 -7.77 5.60
CA THR A 111 -12.39 -7.71 6.44
C THR A 111 -13.45 -6.73 5.93
N GLY A 112 -13.19 -5.96 4.88
CA GLY A 112 -14.23 -5.19 4.18
C GLY A 112 -15.04 -6.00 3.16
N LEU A 113 -14.59 -7.22 2.84
CA LEU A 113 -15.31 -8.17 1.98
C LEU A 113 -15.71 -9.41 2.78
N GLU A 114 -16.89 -9.96 2.50
CA GLU A 114 -17.36 -11.21 3.10
C GLU A 114 -16.45 -12.38 2.74
N ALA A 115 -16.24 -13.29 3.70
CA ALA A 115 -15.51 -14.52 3.48
C ALA A 115 -16.01 -15.26 2.22
N GLY A 116 -15.09 -15.58 1.31
CA GLY A 116 -15.41 -16.20 0.03
C GLY A 116 -15.66 -15.24 -1.14
N LYS A 117 -15.60 -13.92 -0.93
CA LYS A 117 -15.57 -12.94 -2.03
C LYS A 117 -14.14 -12.69 -2.50
N ILE A 118 -13.95 -12.53 -3.81
CA ILE A 118 -12.66 -12.19 -4.44
C ILE A 118 -12.80 -10.85 -5.15
N GLY A 119 -12.06 -9.84 -4.69
CA GLY A 119 -12.02 -8.51 -5.28
C GLY A 119 -10.90 -8.38 -6.30
N VAL A 120 -11.25 -8.06 -7.56
CA VAL A 120 -10.29 -7.88 -8.66
C VAL A 120 -10.63 -6.60 -9.43
N ARG A 121 -9.60 -5.92 -9.94
CA ARG A 121 -9.76 -4.72 -10.77
C ARG A 121 -8.56 -4.57 -11.68
N ASP A 122 -8.81 -4.26 -12.95
CA ASP A 122 -7.77 -3.96 -13.94
C ASP A 122 -7.19 -2.57 -13.76
N GLY A 123 -5.89 -2.44 -14.06
CA GLY A 123 -5.18 -1.18 -13.92
C GLY A 123 -5.03 -0.80 -12.45
N ALA A 124 -5.19 0.49 -12.15
CA ALA A 124 -4.99 1.01 -10.81
C ALA A 124 -5.94 0.35 -9.80
N PHE A 125 -5.36 -0.35 -8.82
CA PHE A 125 -6.07 -1.04 -7.76
C PHE A 125 -5.98 -0.29 -6.43
N PHE A 126 -4.77 0.09 -6.04
CA PHE A 126 -4.48 0.92 -4.87
C PHE A 126 -3.72 2.18 -5.26
N SER A 127 -3.85 3.22 -4.45
CA SER A 127 -3.14 4.47 -4.66
C SER A 127 -1.67 4.37 -4.26
N SER A 128 -0.84 5.22 -4.84
CA SER A 128 0.46 5.56 -4.29
C SER A 128 0.32 6.15 -2.90
N SER A 129 1.39 6.13 -2.11
CA SER A 129 1.52 6.89 -0.88
C SER A 129 2.85 7.59 -0.90
N ASP A 130 2.86 8.91 -0.84
CA ASP A 130 4.08 9.69 -0.69
C ASP A 130 3.92 10.70 0.44
N ARG A 131 5.05 11.21 0.93
CA ARG A 131 5.12 12.15 2.05
C ARG A 131 5.79 13.45 1.61
N PHE A 132 5.29 14.56 2.15
CA PHE A 132 5.97 15.84 2.08
C PHE A 132 6.13 16.45 3.47
N ASP A 133 7.26 17.10 3.69
CA ASP A 133 7.56 17.95 4.83
C ASP A 133 7.89 19.35 4.29
N ILE A 134 7.22 20.37 4.81
CA ILE A 134 7.42 21.76 4.42
C ILE A 134 7.82 22.58 5.64
N GLU A 135 8.89 23.34 5.50
CA GLU A 135 9.29 24.36 6.46
C GLU A 135 9.09 25.75 5.86
N LEU A 136 8.37 26.61 6.60
CA LEU A 136 8.26 28.04 6.31
C LEU A 136 9.09 28.82 7.33
N VAL A 137 9.95 29.70 6.83
CA VAL A 137 10.78 30.61 7.62
C VAL A 137 10.39 32.05 7.32
N GLY A 138 10.00 32.76 8.37
CA GLY A 138 9.67 34.17 8.35
C GLY A 138 10.57 34.97 9.27
N LYS A 139 9.96 35.89 10.02
CA LYS A 139 10.63 36.74 11.00
C LYS A 139 9.66 37.06 12.12
N GLY A 140 9.96 36.57 13.31
CA GLY A 140 9.16 36.76 14.49
C GLY A 140 9.22 38.18 15.05
N CYS A 141 8.17 38.56 15.77
CA CYS A 141 8.12 39.81 16.52
C CYS A 141 7.04 39.76 17.63
N HIS A 142 6.90 40.85 18.37
CA HIS A 142 5.76 41.03 19.27
C HIS A 142 4.47 41.09 18.45
N GLY A 143 3.44 40.32 18.83
CA GLY A 143 2.17 40.22 18.08
C GLY A 143 1.35 41.52 17.98
N ALA A 144 1.83 42.62 18.56
CA ALA A 144 1.24 43.96 18.45
C ALA A 144 2.00 44.87 17.47
N MET A 145 3.06 44.36 16.83
CA MET A 145 3.90 45.07 15.84
C MET A 145 4.07 44.23 14.56
N PRO A 146 2.97 43.74 13.94
CA PRO A 146 3.03 42.82 12.80
C PRO A 146 3.76 43.39 11.58
N GLU A 147 3.81 44.71 11.42
CA GLU A 147 4.56 45.39 10.36
C GLU A 147 6.08 45.15 10.42
N ARG A 148 6.60 44.69 11.57
CA ARG A 148 8.01 44.33 11.77
C ARG A 148 8.30 42.84 11.53
N ALA A 149 7.27 42.03 11.33
CA ALA A 149 7.35 40.59 11.12
C ALA A 149 7.16 40.19 9.65
N VAL A 150 7.50 38.93 9.41
CA VAL A 150 7.03 38.14 8.28
C VAL A 150 6.41 36.90 8.90
N ASP A 151 5.09 36.81 8.92
CA ASP A 151 4.36 35.85 9.75
C ASP A 151 4.22 34.47 9.07
N PRO A 152 4.90 33.43 9.57
CA PRO A 152 4.81 32.09 8.98
C PRO A 152 3.52 31.35 9.39
N ILE A 153 2.79 31.78 10.43
CA ILE A 153 1.50 31.18 10.80
C ILE A 153 0.47 31.52 9.72
N VAL A 154 0.39 32.79 9.33
CA VAL A 154 -0.52 33.22 8.25
C VAL A 154 -0.12 32.52 6.94
N GLY A 155 1.17 32.44 6.64
CA GLY A 155 1.66 31.70 5.48
C GLY A 155 1.27 30.23 5.49
N ALA A 156 1.46 29.53 6.62
CA ALA A 156 1.08 28.12 6.74
C ALA A 156 -0.43 27.92 6.53
N ALA A 157 -1.28 28.79 7.09
CA ALA A 157 -2.73 28.73 6.93
C ALA A 157 -3.17 28.89 5.47
N GLU A 158 -2.58 29.85 4.74
CA GLU A 158 -2.85 30.05 3.31
C GLU A 158 -2.33 28.88 2.47
N LEU A 159 -1.14 28.35 2.80
CA LEU A 159 -0.55 27.21 2.09
C LEU A 159 -1.47 25.97 2.17
N VAL A 160 -2.05 25.69 3.33
CA VAL A 160 -2.99 24.56 3.50
C VAL A 160 -4.14 24.67 2.50
N GLY A 161 -4.72 25.86 2.35
CA GLY A 161 -5.79 26.13 1.38
C GLY A 161 -5.32 26.02 -0.07
N LEU A 162 -4.17 26.60 -0.40
CA LEU A 162 -3.58 26.52 -1.74
C LEU A 162 -3.28 25.09 -2.16
N LEU A 163 -2.75 24.24 -1.27
CA LEU A 163 -2.48 22.84 -1.60
C LEU A 163 -3.75 22.07 -2.06
N GLN A 164 -4.93 22.49 -1.60
CA GLN A 164 -6.20 21.87 -2.04
C GLN A 164 -6.54 22.19 -3.51
N THR A 165 -5.92 23.20 -4.11
CA THR A 165 -6.12 23.51 -5.53
C THR A 165 -5.50 22.47 -6.45
N ILE A 166 -4.49 21.72 -5.98
CA ILE A 166 -3.91 20.61 -6.74
C ILE A 166 -5.02 19.60 -7.10
N ALA A 167 -5.70 19.06 -6.09
CA ALA A 167 -6.76 18.08 -6.28
C ALA A 167 -8.00 18.69 -6.93
N SER A 168 -8.38 19.90 -6.53
CA SER A 168 -9.63 20.46 -7.02
C SER A 168 -9.53 21.06 -8.42
N ARG A 169 -8.41 21.68 -8.82
CA ARG A 169 -8.29 22.50 -10.05
C ARG A 169 -7.22 22.04 -11.03
N GLU A 170 -6.18 21.32 -10.59
CA GLU A 170 -5.05 20.99 -11.47
C GLU A 170 -5.02 19.52 -11.92
N VAL A 171 -5.64 18.60 -11.17
CA VAL A 171 -5.75 17.19 -11.56
C VAL A 171 -7.13 16.94 -12.18
N ALA A 172 -7.18 16.13 -13.23
CA ALA A 172 -8.43 15.78 -13.88
C ALA A 172 -9.38 15.09 -12.87
N PRO A 173 -10.67 15.46 -12.78
CA PRO A 173 -11.61 14.84 -11.84
C PRO A 173 -11.75 13.32 -11.98
N ALA A 174 -11.41 12.77 -13.15
CA ALA A 174 -11.41 11.32 -13.40
C ALA A 174 -10.16 10.59 -12.88
N GLN A 175 -9.12 11.31 -12.44
CA GLN A 175 -7.90 10.78 -11.83
C GLN A 175 -7.92 11.12 -10.34
N PRO A 176 -8.31 10.19 -9.46
CA PRO A 176 -8.40 10.49 -8.04
C PRO A 176 -7.02 10.79 -7.46
N VAL A 177 -6.93 11.90 -6.72
CA VAL A 177 -5.76 12.34 -6.00
C VAL A 177 -6.17 12.84 -4.62
N VAL A 178 -5.34 12.61 -3.62
CA VAL A 178 -5.51 13.14 -2.27
C VAL A 178 -4.28 13.96 -1.93
N VAL A 179 -4.49 15.14 -1.35
CA VAL A 179 -3.45 15.96 -0.73
C VAL A 179 -3.92 16.28 0.68
N THR A 180 -3.23 15.78 1.69
CA THR A 180 -3.62 15.97 3.09
C THR A 180 -2.46 16.55 3.87
N VAL A 181 -2.70 17.68 4.56
CA VAL A 181 -1.79 18.17 5.60
C VAL A 181 -2.22 17.51 6.91
N GLY A 182 -1.39 16.58 7.39
CA GLY A 182 -1.68 15.81 8.61
C GLY A 182 -1.15 16.48 9.89
N SER A 183 -0.18 17.37 9.76
CA SER A 183 0.44 18.07 10.88
C SER A 183 0.80 19.50 10.51
N LEU A 184 0.57 20.44 11.44
CA LEU A 184 0.95 21.84 11.34
C LEU A 184 1.35 22.35 12.73
N HIS A 185 2.59 22.82 12.87
CA HIS A 185 3.13 23.35 14.12
C HIS A 185 3.81 24.70 13.93
N ALA A 186 3.44 25.69 14.74
CA ALA A 186 4.05 27.01 14.78
C ALA A 186 3.70 27.75 16.08
N GLY A 187 4.62 28.59 16.56
CA GLY A 187 4.38 29.43 17.75
C GLY A 187 4.49 28.69 19.08
N THR A 188 4.60 29.46 20.15
CA THR A 188 4.70 28.94 21.54
C THR A 188 3.83 29.70 22.53
N THR A 189 3.41 30.92 22.21
CA THR A 189 2.58 31.79 23.06
C THR A 189 1.72 32.71 22.20
N PHE A 190 0.66 33.27 22.78
CA PHE A 190 -0.39 34.02 22.07
C PHE A 190 0.03 35.42 21.59
N ASN A 191 1.07 36.02 22.17
CA ASN A 191 1.46 37.42 21.91
C ASN A 191 2.78 37.56 21.14
N VAL A 192 3.27 36.48 20.52
CA VAL A 192 4.51 36.45 19.75
C VAL A 192 4.25 35.81 18.38
N ILE A 193 4.63 36.51 17.32
CA ILE A 193 4.70 35.93 15.97
C ILE A 193 6.00 35.11 15.91
N PRO A 194 5.97 33.82 15.56
CA PRO A 194 7.15 32.97 15.52
C PRO A 194 8.02 33.21 14.27
N ASP A 195 9.24 32.69 14.30
CA ASP A 195 10.14 32.71 13.14
C ASP A 195 9.85 31.60 12.12
N ARG A 196 9.18 30.50 12.52
CA ARG A 196 9.03 29.30 11.70
C ARG A 196 7.66 28.63 11.86
N ALA A 197 7.23 27.93 10.81
CA ALA A 197 6.13 26.98 10.82
C ALA A 197 6.55 25.70 10.09
N ALA A 198 6.10 24.55 10.58
CA ALA A 198 6.37 23.25 9.96
C ALA A 198 5.04 22.56 9.60
N LEU A 199 4.96 22.01 8.40
CA LEU A 199 3.82 21.23 7.91
C LEU A 199 4.32 19.85 7.48
N GLN A 200 3.54 18.82 7.79
CA GLN A 200 3.77 17.47 7.27
C GLN A 200 2.49 16.96 6.66
N GLY A 201 2.61 16.26 5.56
CA GLY A 201 1.46 15.76 4.85
C GLY A 201 1.77 14.61 3.94
N THR A 202 0.73 14.17 3.26
CA THR A 202 0.77 12.99 2.43
C THR A 202 -0.03 13.21 1.16
N VAL A 203 0.43 12.58 0.09
CA VAL A 203 -0.31 12.55 -1.18
C VAL A 203 -0.62 11.12 -1.60
N ARG A 204 -1.75 10.95 -2.27
CA ARG A 204 -2.20 9.69 -2.87
C ARG A 204 -2.54 9.94 -4.33
N ALA A 205 -2.12 9.07 -5.23
CA ALA A 205 -2.51 9.11 -6.64
C ALA A 205 -2.66 7.69 -7.19
N PHE A 206 -3.65 7.46 -8.05
CA PHE A 206 -3.82 6.16 -8.72
C PHE A 206 -3.09 6.07 -10.06
N ASP A 207 -2.61 7.20 -10.56
CA ASP A 207 -1.90 7.33 -11.83
C ASP A 207 -0.45 7.77 -11.55
N ASP A 208 0.52 7.04 -12.10
CA ASP A 208 1.94 7.26 -11.81
C ASP A 208 2.48 8.54 -12.47
N GLU A 209 1.91 8.98 -13.59
CA GLU A 209 2.30 10.25 -14.22
C GLU A 209 1.76 11.43 -13.40
N VAL A 210 0.50 11.36 -12.94
CA VAL A 210 -0.03 12.35 -11.99
C VAL A 210 0.83 12.40 -10.73
N ARG A 211 1.20 11.24 -10.18
CA ARG A 211 2.06 11.13 -9.00
C ARG A 211 3.41 11.84 -9.21
N LYS A 212 4.05 11.64 -10.37
CA LYS A 212 5.36 12.24 -10.72
C LYS A 212 5.33 13.78 -10.74
N GLU A 213 4.18 14.36 -11.09
CA GLU A 213 4.02 15.82 -11.16
C GLU A 213 3.71 16.48 -9.80
N LEU A 214 3.28 15.72 -8.79
CA LEU A 214 2.85 16.28 -7.50
C LEU A 214 3.93 17.10 -6.77
N PRO A 215 5.20 16.66 -6.68
CA PRO A 215 6.25 17.45 -6.03
C PRO A 215 6.42 18.82 -6.69
N GLU A 216 6.42 18.87 -8.03
CA GLU A 216 6.59 20.11 -8.79
C GLU A 216 5.41 21.08 -8.58
N ARG A 217 4.18 20.54 -8.50
CA ARG A 217 2.98 21.33 -8.21
C ARG A 217 3.02 21.90 -6.80
N ILE A 218 3.40 21.10 -5.80
CA ILE A 218 3.58 21.54 -4.41
C ILE A 218 4.65 22.62 -4.33
N GLU A 219 5.82 22.39 -4.94
CA GLU A 219 6.95 23.32 -4.93
C GLU A 219 6.59 24.66 -5.58
N ARG A 220 5.83 24.64 -6.68
CA ARG A 220 5.35 25.85 -7.35
C ARG A 220 4.42 26.67 -6.46
N LEU A 221 3.45 26.02 -5.80
CA LEU A 221 2.52 26.70 -4.89
C LEU A 221 3.25 27.27 -3.67
N LEU A 222 4.17 26.49 -3.10
CA LEU A 222 5.02 26.92 -1.98
C LEU A 222 5.85 28.15 -2.36
N SER A 223 6.56 28.09 -3.49
CA SER A 223 7.40 29.18 -3.98
C SER A 223 6.61 30.46 -4.25
N GLY A 224 5.47 30.33 -4.97
CA GLY A 224 4.61 31.48 -5.26
C GLY A 224 4.04 32.14 -4.01
N LEU A 225 3.64 31.34 -3.01
CA LEU A 225 3.20 31.86 -1.71
C LEU A 225 4.34 32.57 -0.98
N CYS A 226 5.53 31.96 -0.96
CA CYS A 226 6.70 32.54 -0.29
C CYS A 226 7.07 33.91 -0.85
N ASP A 227 7.08 34.04 -2.18
CA ASP A 227 7.33 35.31 -2.86
C ASP A 227 6.27 36.38 -2.50
N ALA A 228 4.98 35.98 -2.53
CA ALA A 228 3.87 36.90 -2.21
C ALA A 228 3.91 37.38 -0.76
N MET A 229 4.33 36.53 0.17
CA MET A 229 4.30 36.81 1.61
C MET A 229 5.65 37.21 2.21
N ARG A 230 6.72 37.22 1.40
CA ARG A 230 8.12 37.46 1.80
C ARG A 230 8.68 36.40 2.75
N LEU A 231 8.16 35.17 2.67
CA LEU A 231 8.64 34.01 3.43
C LEU A 231 9.75 33.28 2.65
N LYS A 232 10.43 32.35 3.32
CA LYS A 232 11.25 31.33 2.67
C LYS A 232 10.63 29.97 2.93
N GLY A 233 10.54 29.15 1.89
CA GLY A 233 9.99 27.79 1.97
C GLY A 233 11.06 26.75 1.65
N LYS A 234 10.97 25.58 2.27
CA LYS A 234 11.71 24.39 1.88
C LYS A 234 10.75 23.20 1.84
N LEU A 235 10.72 22.49 0.72
CA LEU A 235 10.05 21.21 0.57
C LEU A 235 11.06 20.07 0.68
N GLU A 236 10.73 19.08 1.48
CA GLU A 236 11.34 17.75 1.46
C GLU A 236 10.26 16.76 1.03
N TYR A 237 10.45 16.12 -0.12
CA TYR A 237 9.50 15.14 -0.66
C TYR A 237 10.11 13.74 -0.61
N GLN A 238 9.30 12.77 -0.15
CA GLN A 238 9.70 11.38 -0.02
C GLN A 238 8.75 10.50 -0.81
N TRP A 239 9.29 9.82 -1.81
CA TRP A 239 8.59 8.77 -2.55
C TRP A 239 8.51 7.52 -1.66
N VAL A 240 7.30 7.07 -1.32
CA VAL A 240 7.13 5.87 -0.49
C VAL A 240 6.69 4.71 -1.37
N TYR A 241 5.40 4.62 -1.71
CA TYR A 241 4.86 3.52 -2.51
C TYR A 241 4.28 4.01 -3.84
N PRO A 242 4.63 3.39 -4.99
CA PRO A 242 3.90 3.59 -6.23
C PRO A 242 2.45 3.08 -6.17
N PRO A 243 1.60 3.46 -7.13
CA PRO A 243 0.28 2.85 -7.23
C PRO A 243 0.41 1.36 -7.56
N THR A 244 -0.43 0.53 -6.92
CA THR A 244 -0.56 -0.89 -7.25
C THR A 244 -1.41 -1.00 -8.51
N VAL A 245 -0.83 -1.50 -9.60
CA VAL A 245 -1.45 -1.56 -10.93
C VAL A 245 -1.47 -3.00 -11.39
N ASN A 246 -2.67 -3.56 -11.49
CA ASN A 246 -2.86 -4.92 -11.95
C ASN A 246 -2.82 -4.99 -13.49
N ASP A 247 -2.04 -5.93 -14.00
CA ASP A 247 -2.02 -6.29 -15.41
C ASP A 247 -3.34 -6.99 -15.78
N PRO A 248 -4.07 -6.54 -16.81
CA PRO A 248 -5.35 -7.15 -17.19
C PRO A 248 -5.26 -8.64 -17.52
N ALA A 249 -4.18 -9.08 -18.18
CA ALA A 249 -4.02 -10.48 -18.54
C ALA A 249 -3.74 -11.35 -17.29
N MET A 250 -3.04 -10.82 -16.29
CA MET A 250 -2.85 -11.53 -15.02
C MET A 250 -4.16 -11.57 -14.21
N ASN A 251 -4.96 -10.50 -14.22
CA ASN A 251 -6.28 -10.52 -13.59
C ASN A 251 -7.24 -11.50 -14.26
N ASP A 252 -7.15 -11.68 -15.58
CA ASP A 252 -7.97 -12.67 -16.29
C ASP A 252 -7.72 -14.09 -15.78
N ILE A 253 -6.46 -14.41 -15.43
CA ILE A 253 -6.10 -15.67 -14.76
C ILE A 253 -6.78 -15.76 -13.39
N VAL A 254 -6.73 -14.69 -12.58
CA VAL A 254 -7.40 -14.66 -11.26
C VAL A 254 -8.91 -14.84 -11.42
N ARG A 255 -9.54 -14.20 -12.40
CA ARG A 255 -10.97 -14.34 -12.70
C ARG A 255 -11.33 -15.76 -13.12
N GLU A 256 -10.57 -16.35 -14.04
CA GLU A 256 -10.76 -17.73 -14.48
C GLU A 256 -10.70 -18.70 -13.30
N ILE A 257 -9.63 -18.59 -12.50
CA ILE A 257 -9.42 -19.45 -11.33
C ILE A 257 -10.54 -19.25 -10.33
N THR A 258 -10.94 -18.02 -10.03
CA THR A 258 -12.03 -17.74 -9.08
C THR A 258 -13.33 -18.40 -9.52
N ARG A 259 -13.72 -18.26 -10.80
CA ARG A 259 -14.94 -18.89 -11.33
C ARG A 259 -14.92 -20.41 -11.20
N ARG A 260 -13.74 -21.02 -11.36
CA ARG A 260 -13.56 -22.48 -11.30
C ARG A 260 -13.50 -23.02 -9.87
N VAL A 261 -12.82 -22.31 -8.97
CA VAL A 261 -12.49 -22.77 -7.62
C VAL A 261 -13.58 -22.36 -6.63
N VAL A 262 -13.99 -21.09 -6.66
CA VAL A 262 -14.88 -20.50 -5.65
C VAL A 262 -16.31 -20.31 -6.17
N GLY A 263 -16.47 -20.08 -7.47
CA GLY A 263 -17.76 -19.77 -8.11
C GLY A 263 -17.80 -18.38 -8.71
N ALA A 264 -18.65 -18.17 -9.72
CA ALA A 264 -18.71 -16.91 -10.46
C ALA A 264 -19.33 -15.77 -9.63
N GLU A 265 -20.26 -16.09 -8.74
CA GLU A 265 -20.93 -15.18 -7.80
C GLU A 265 -20.00 -14.66 -6.70
N SER A 266 -18.81 -15.25 -6.56
CA SER A 266 -17.79 -14.87 -5.60
C SER A 266 -16.95 -13.69 -6.07
N LEU A 267 -16.94 -13.39 -7.37
CA LEU A 267 -16.21 -12.25 -7.92
C LEU A 267 -16.88 -10.91 -7.60
N VAL A 268 -16.09 -9.98 -7.10
CA VAL A 268 -16.41 -8.55 -6.99
C VAL A 268 -15.51 -7.83 -8.00
N ASP A 269 -16.04 -7.64 -9.21
CA ASP A 269 -15.28 -7.19 -10.39
C ASP A 269 -16.13 -6.23 -11.25
N PRO A 270 -15.70 -4.97 -11.43
CA PRO A 270 -14.52 -4.38 -10.80
C PRO A 270 -14.75 -4.16 -9.31
N HIS A 271 -13.76 -4.50 -8.50
CA HIS A 271 -13.70 -4.04 -7.12
C HIS A 271 -13.59 -2.50 -7.11
N PRO A 272 -14.24 -1.80 -6.16
CA PRO A 272 -14.07 -0.36 -5.99
C PRO A 272 -12.60 0.03 -5.77
N LEU A 273 -12.25 1.25 -6.17
CA LEU A 273 -10.92 1.80 -5.84
C LEU A 273 -10.78 1.91 -4.32
N VAL A 274 -9.61 1.54 -3.82
CA VAL A 274 -9.26 1.68 -2.41
C VAL A 274 -8.02 2.56 -2.30
N THR A 275 -8.06 3.57 -1.43
CA THR A 275 -6.98 4.56 -1.26
C THR A 275 -5.87 4.07 -0.32
N TRP A 276 -5.73 2.75 -0.19
CA TRP A 276 -4.59 2.15 0.49
C TRP A 276 -3.37 2.21 -0.42
N SER A 277 -2.25 1.72 0.09
CA SER A 277 -1.01 1.55 -0.66
C SER A 277 -0.37 0.25 -0.22
N GLU A 278 0.36 -0.38 -1.12
CA GLU A 278 0.94 -1.70 -0.94
C GLU A 278 2.24 -1.75 -1.74
N ASP A 279 3.31 -2.27 -1.12
CA ASP A 279 4.65 -2.27 -1.69
C ASP A 279 4.86 -3.35 -2.77
N MET A 280 3.90 -4.27 -2.98
CA MET A 280 3.79 -5.10 -4.19
C MET A 280 3.83 -4.28 -5.48
N SER A 281 3.43 -3.01 -5.42
CA SER A 281 3.55 -2.04 -6.51
C SER A 281 4.96 -1.99 -7.11
N PHE A 282 6.03 -2.20 -6.32
CA PHE A 282 7.40 -2.24 -6.85
C PHE A 282 7.67 -3.45 -7.75
N MET A 283 7.15 -4.65 -7.40
CA MET A 283 7.22 -5.81 -8.28
C MET A 283 6.41 -5.59 -9.56
N GLN A 284 5.22 -4.98 -9.45
CA GLN A 284 4.34 -4.70 -10.59
C GLN A 284 4.91 -3.66 -11.57
N GLN A 285 5.75 -2.73 -11.10
CA GLN A 285 6.50 -1.83 -11.98
C GLN A 285 7.52 -2.58 -12.86
N GLN A 286 7.96 -3.77 -12.45
CA GLN A 286 8.99 -4.53 -13.17
C GLN A 286 8.44 -5.74 -13.93
N ARG A 287 7.33 -6.32 -13.48
CA ARG A 287 6.73 -7.53 -14.06
C ARG A 287 5.21 -7.42 -14.09
N PRO A 288 4.53 -7.98 -15.11
CA PRO A 288 3.09 -8.10 -15.08
C PRO A 288 2.67 -8.88 -13.83
N GLY A 289 1.64 -8.40 -13.13
CA GLY A 289 1.18 -9.06 -11.92
C GLY A 289 -0.26 -8.75 -11.58
N ALA A 290 -0.83 -9.60 -10.73
CA ALA A 290 -2.15 -9.40 -10.15
C ALA A 290 -2.10 -9.51 -8.62
N TYR A 291 -2.59 -8.45 -7.98
CA TYR A 291 -2.84 -8.36 -6.56
C TYR A 291 -4.35 -8.31 -6.36
N PHE A 292 -4.91 -9.26 -5.63
CA PHE A 292 -6.36 -9.38 -5.45
C PHE A 292 -6.74 -9.50 -3.98
N LEU A 293 -7.96 -9.07 -3.66
CA LEU A 293 -8.48 -9.14 -2.31
C LEU A 293 -9.24 -10.44 -2.12
N LEU A 294 -8.99 -11.13 -1.02
CA LEU A 294 -9.76 -12.26 -0.54
C LEU A 294 -10.55 -11.83 0.69
N GLY A 295 -11.87 -11.83 0.59
CA GLY A 295 -12.74 -11.48 1.71
C GLY A 295 -12.50 -12.39 2.90
N ALA A 296 -12.40 -11.76 4.06
CA ALA A 296 -12.12 -12.39 5.35
C ALA A 296 -13.10 -11.93 6.44
N ARG A 297 -14.16 -11.18 6.08
CA ARG A 297 -15.19 -10.77 7.04
C ARG A 297 -16.08 -11.95 7.40
N GLY A 298 -16.27 -12.13 8.70
CA GLY A 298 -17.16 -13.14 9.28
C GLY A 298 -17.91 -12.63 10.50
N PRO A 299 -18.77 -13.45 11.12
CA PRO A 299 -19.52 -13.06 12.31
C PRO A 299 -18.65 -12.54 13.46
N ASN A 300 -17.47 -13.13 13.63
CA ASN A 300 -16.51 -12.79 14.69
C ASN A 300 -15.31 -11.95 14.18
N ALA A 301 -15.28 -11.63 12.88
CA ALA A 301 -14.19 -10.95 12.20
C ALA A 301 -14.75 -9.76 11.42
N GLN A 302 -15.09 -8.69 12.14
CA GLN A 302 -15.74 -7.48 11.58
C GLN A 302 -14.89 -6.23 11.72
N GLU A 303 -13.85 -6.29 12.53
CA GLU A 303 -12.98 -5.16 12.82
C GLU A 303 -12.11 -4.83 11.60
N PRO A 304 -11.86 -3.54 11.33
CA PRO A 304 -11.01 -3.14 10.22
C PRO A 304 -9.56 -3.55 10.47
N HIS A 305 -8.80 -3.64 9.38
CA HIS A 305 -7.34 -3.72 9.45
C HIS A 305 -6.75 -2.63 10.37
N HIS A 306 -5.67 -3.00 11.05
CA HIS A 306 -4.93 -2.22 12.05
C HIS A 306 -5.68 -1.98 13.38
N SER A 307 -6.89 -2.50 13.53
CA SER A 307 -7.59 -2.53 14.83
C SER A 307 -6.87 -3.45 15.81
N ALA A 308 -6.80 -3.05 17.08
CA ALA A 308 -6.35 -3.91 18.17
C ALA A 308 -7.27 -5.13 18.42
N ARG A 309 -8.43 -5.16 17.75
CA ARG A 309 -9.39 -6.28 17.76
C ARG A 309 -9.55 -6.93 16.38
N PHE A 310 -8.63 -6.66 15.46
CA PHE A 310 -8.63 -7.28 14.14
C PHE A 310 -8.61 -8.81 14.29
N ASP A 311 -9.41 -9.48 13.48
CA ASP A 311 -9.43 -10.92 13.33
C ASP A 311 -9.95 -11.25 11.92
N ILE A 312 -9.78 -12.49 11.48
CA ILE A 312 -10.22 -12.99 10.18
C ILE A 312 -11.18 -14.16 10.32
N ASP A 313 -12.09 -14.30 9.38
CA ASP A 313 -12.84 -15.54 9.21
C ASP A 313 -11.93 -16.58 8.53
N GLU A 314 -11.44 -17.55 9.32
CA GLU A 314 -10.46 -18.54 8.85
C GLU A 314 -10.95 -19.41 7.68
N ARG A 315 -12.26 -19.40 7.33
CA ARG A 315 -12.74 -19.99 6.07
C ARG A 315 -12.06 -19.37 4.85
N ALA A 316 -11.60 -18.13 4.96
CA ALA A 316 -10.78 -17.48 3.95
C ALA A 316 -9.44 -18.20 3.73
N LEU A 317 -8.83 -18.81 4.76
CA LEU A 317 -7.54 -19.50 4.60
C LEU A 317 -7.63 -20.68 3.64
N GLU A 318 -8.71 -21.45 3.69
CA GLU A 318 -8.96 -22.57 2.77
C GLU A 318 -9.12 -22.06 1.32
N ILE A 319 -9.91 -21.01 1.12
CA ILE A 319 -10.12 -20.40 -0.20
C ILE A 319 -8.81 -19.81 -0.75
N GLY A 320 -8.05 -19.10 0.07
CA GLY A 320 -6.75 -18.54 -0.31
C GLY A 320 -5.75 -19.63 -0.69
N TYR A 321 -5.73 -20.74 0.06
CA TYR A 321 -4.93 -21.92 -0.26
C TYR A 321 -5.32 -22.49 -1.62
N GLU A 322 -6.61 -22.71 -1.90
CA GLU A 322 -7.07 -23.25 -3.17
C GLU A 322 -6.73 -22.32 -4.35
N MET A 323 -6.91 -21.01 -4.18
CA MET A 323 -6.54 -20.00 -5.16
C MET A 323 -5.04 -20.04 -5.48
N MET A 324 -4.17 -20.08 -4.46
CA MET A 324 -2.72 -20.11 -4.63
C MET A 324 -2.22 -21.41 -5.26
N VAL A 325 -2.81 -22.56 -4.89
CA VAL A 325 -2.52 -23.84 -5.56
C VAL A 325 -2.95 -23.80 -7.03
N ALA A 326 -4.14 -23.27 -7.31
CA ALA A 326 -4.66 -23.15 -8.67
C ALA A 326 -3.82 -22.22 -9.55
N LEU A 327 -3.31 -21.12 -8.99
CA LEU A 327 -2.34 -20.22 -9.64
C LEU A 327 -1.02 -20.94 -9.92
N GLY A 328 -0.50 -21.71 -8.95
CA GLY A 328 0.75 -22.44 -9.08
C GLY A 328 0.73 -23.55 -10.15
N VAL A 329 -0.44 -24.09 -10.50
CA VAL A 329 -0.58 -25.08 -11.59
C VAL A 329 -1.08 -24.49 -12.91
N HIS A 330 -1.36 -23.18 -12.95
CA HIS A 330 -1.79 -22.49 -14.16
C HIS A 330 -0.62 -22.39 -15.16
N GLY A 331 -0.82 -22.97 -16.34
CA GLY A 331 0.16 -22.97 -17.45
C GLY A 331 0.32 -21.63 -18.14
#